data_AF-A0A9X1HEK3-F1
#
_entry.id   AF-A0A9X1HEK3-F1
#
_cell.length_a   1.000
_cell.length_b   1.000
_cell.length_c   1.000
_cell.angle_alpha   90.00
_cell.angle_beta   90.00
_cell.angle_gamma   90.00
#
_symmetry.space_group_name_H-M   'P 1'
#
loop_
_entity.id
_entity.type
_entity.pdbx_description
1 polymer ?
#
loop_
_entity_poly.entity_id
_entity_poly.type
_entity_poly.pdbx_seq_one_letter_code
_entity_poly.pdbx_strand_id
1 'polypeptide(L)'
;PIGIMRMIDGGDSDDKILGVPVNDPRYNDVKDITDIPKQFLDEVEHFFTEYKRLEGKTTEVLGWDNAEKAFEAIKHSKELYDEM
;
A
#
# COMPACT_ATOMS: atom_id res chain seq x y z
N PRO A 1 8.80 2.87 4.82
CA PRO A 1 7.83 2.35 3.82
C PRO A 1 8.64 1.73 2.68
N ILE A 2 8.10 0.71 2.02
CA ILE A 2 8.77 0.03 0.90
C ILE A 2 7.95 0.08 -0.39
N GLY A 3 6.67 0.43 -0.32
CA GLY A 3 5.82 0.66 -1.48
C GLY A 3 4.44 1.14 -1.07
N ILE A 4 3.60 1.43 -2.05
CA ILE A 4 2.21 1.87 -1.85
C ILE A 4 1.30 1.18 -2.86
N MET A 5 0.24 0.55 -2.39
CA MET A 5 -0.81 -0.03 -3.21
C MET A 5 -1.84 1.06 -3.52
N ARG A 6 -2.06 1.33 -4.80
CA ARG A 6 -3.07 2.27 -5.27
C ARG A 6 -4.42 1.60 -5.31
N MET A 7 -5.43 2.23 -4.71
CA MET A 7 -6.75 1.60 -4.57
C MET A 7 -7.87 2.65 -4.59
N ILE A 8 -9.00 2.26 -5.19
CA ILE A 8 -10.26 2.98 -5.13
C ILE A 8 -11.26 2.13 -4.34
N ASP A 9 -11.91 2.73 -3.35
CA ASP A 9 -12.94 2.12 -2.51
C ASP A 9 -14.17 3.01 -2.49
N GLY A 10 -15.28 2.54 -3.09
CA GLY A 10 -16.51 3.33 -3.14
C GLY A 10 -16.42 4.63 -3.96
N GLY A 11 -15.41 4.76 -4.83
CA GLY A 11 -15.16 5.96 -5.65
C GLY A 11 -14.13 6.93 -5.06
N ASP A 12 -13.71 6.71 -3.82
CA ASP A 12 -12.67 7.50 -3.16
C ASP A 12 -11.31 6.78 -3.22
N SER A 13 -10.21 7.55 -3.23
CA SER A 13 -8.87 6.99 -3.11
C SER A 13 -8.65 6.42 -1.70
N ASP A 14 -8.17 5.18 -1.64
CA ASP A 14 -7.91 4.43 -0.41
C ASP A 14 -6.55 3.72 -0.47
N ASP A 15 -5.53 4.48 -0.91
CA ASP A 15 -4.17 4.01 -1.08
C ASP A 15 -3.57 3.48 0.24
N LYS A 16 -2.77 2.40 0.15
CA LYS A 16 -2.23 1.69 1.32
C LYS A 16 -0.72 1.59 1.28
N ILE A 17 -0.07 2.02 2.35
CA ILE A 17 1.38 1.89 2.51
C ILE A 17 1.75 0.46 2.88
N LEU A 18 2.70 -0.13 2.17
CA LEU A 18 3.41 -1.33 2.61
C LEU A 18 4.71 -0.93 3.32
N GLY A 19 4.91 -1.47 4.52
CA GLY A 19 6.09 -1.23 5.34
C GLY A 19 6.59 -2.51 5.97
N VAL A 20 7.88 -2.51 6.33
CA VAL A 20 8.54 -3.59 7.06
C VAL A 20 9.04 -3.07 8.41
N PRO A 21 9.12 -3.93 9.44
CA PRO A 21 9.65 -3.54 10.75
C PRO A 21 11.15 -3.22 10.68
N VAL A 22 11.53 -2.05 11.21
CA VAL A 22 12.93 -1.56 11.18
C VAL A 22 13.88 -2.40 12.03
N ASN A 23 13.39 -3.01 13.11
CA ASN A 23 14.21 -3.74 14.09
C ASN A 23 14.15 -5.27 13.91
N ASP A 24 13.66 -5.74 12.78
CA ASP A 24 13.61 -7.16 12.46
C ASP A 24 14.67 -7.49 11.40
N PRO A 25 15.72 -8.26 11.74
CA PRO A 25 16.83 -8.51 10.83
C PRO A 25 16.42 -9.26 9.55
N ARG A 26 15.26 -9.91 9.54
CA ARG A 26 14.71 -10.59 8.35
C ARG A 26 14.42 -9.63 7.19
N TYR A 27 14.25 -8.34 7.48
CA TYR A 27 13.89 -7.31 6.49
C TYR A 27 15.00 -6.29 6.25
N ASN A 28 16.22 -6.54 6.74
CA ASN A 28 17.34 -5.61 6.62
C ASN A 28 17.63 -5.21 5.16
N ASP A 29 17.44 -6.13 4.22
CA ASP A 29 17.72 -5.94 2.80
C ASP A 29 16.50 -5.47 1.99
N VAL A 30 15.32 -5.37 2.62
CA VAL A 30 14.09 -4.94 1.93
C VAL A 30 14.01 -3.42 1.98
N LYS A 31 14.09 -2.78 0.81
CA LYS A 31 14.13 -1.31 0.65
C LYS A 31 13.05 -0.80 -0.31
N ASP A 32 12.65 -1.60 -1.27
CA ASP A 32 11.65 -1.25 -2.28
C ASP A 32 10.63 -2.37 -2.50
N ILE A 33 9.59 -2.10 -3.27
CA ILE A 33 8.52 -3.04 -3.55
C ILE A 33 9.04 -4.21 -4.39
N THR A 34 10.09 -3.97 -5.18
CA THR A 34 10.76 -5.00 -6.00
C THR A 34 11.53 -6.04 -5.17
N ASP A 35 11.80 -5.76 -3.90
CA ASP A 35 12.48 -6.71 -3.00
C ASP A 35 11.50 -7.74 -2.40
N ILE A 36 10.19 -7.54 -2.62
CA ILE A 36 9.15 -8.44 -2.16
C ILE A 36 8.83 -9.48 -3.24
N PRO A 37 8.65 -10.77 -2.88
CA PRO A 37 8.21 -11.77 -3.83
C PRO A 37 6.90 -11.35 -4.52
N LYS A 38 6.88 -11.38 -5.86
CA LYS A 38 5.71 -11.00 -6.64
C LYS A 38 4.43 -11.72 -6.19
N GLN A 39 4.54 -13.01 -5.83
CA GLN A 39 3.41 -13.81 -5.33
C GLN A 39 2.75 -13.18 -4.10
N PHE A 40 3.55 -12.64 -3.17
CA PHE A 40 3.01 -11.96 -1.99
C PHE A 40 2.28 -10.67 -2.38
N LEU A 41 2.83 -9.90 -3.33
CA LEU A 41 2.16 -8.70 -3.85
C LEU A 41 0.81 -9.06 -4.49
N ASP A 42 0.78 -10.08 -5.34
CA ASP A 42 -0.42 -10.58 -6.01
C ASP A 42 -1.48 -11.07 -4.98
N GLU A 43 -1.06 -11.77 -3.92
CA GLU A 43 -1.94 -12.22 -2.84
C GLU A 43 -2.59 -11.04 -2.10
N VAL A 44 -1.81 -9.98 -1.81
CA VAL A 44 -2.31 -8.77 -1.15
C VAL A 44 -3.27 -8.01 -2.05
N GLU A 45 -2.97 -7.85 -3.34
CA GLU A 45 -3.89 -7.22 -4.31
C GLU A 45 -5.21 -8.00 -4.40
N HIS A 46 -5.13 -9.33 -4.47
CA HIS A 46 -6.32 -10.17 -4.54
C HIS A 46 -7.18 -10.04 -3.28
N PHE A 47 -6.56 -10.03 -2.09
CA PHE A 47 -7.27 -9.81 -0.84
C PHE A 47 -8.09 -8.51 -0.88
N PHE A 48 -7.47 -7.38 -1.25
CA PHE A 48 -8.16 -6.09 -1.28
C PHE A 48 -9.18 -5.95 -2.42
N THR A 49 -9.06 -6.76 -3.47
CA THR A 49 -10.08 -6.86 -4.53
C THR A 49 -11.34 -7.58 -4.05
N GLU A 50 -11.21 -8.63 -3.23
CA GLU A 50 -12.35 -9.50 -2.87
C GLU A 50 -12.95 -9.24 -1.49
N TYR A 51 -12.21 -8.67 -0.54
CA TYR A 51 -12.60 -8.67 0.89
C TYR A 51 -13.96 -8.02 1.19
N LYS A 52 -14.40 -7.06 0.35
CA LYS A 52 -15.68 -6.35 0.51
C LYS A 52 -16.81 -6.88 -0.36
N ARG A 53 -16.56 -7.92 -1.14
CA ARG A 53 -17.54 -8.48 -2.09
C ARG A 53 -18.83 -8.92 -1.41
N LEU A 54 -18.76 -9.50 -0.22
CA LEU A 54 -19.94 -9.93 0.55
C LEU A 54 -20.75 -8.76 1.14
N GLU A 55 -20.15 -7.57 1.23
CA GLU A 55 -20.86 -6.33 1.61
C GLU A 55 -21.61 -5.70 0.44
N GLY A 56 -21.51 -6.28 -0.78
CA GLY A 56 -22.06 -5.70 -1.99
C GLY A 56 -21.33 -4.44 -2.46
N LYS A 57 -20.11 -4.21 -1.96
CA LYS A 57 -19.24 -3.09 -2.35
C LYS A 57 -18.17 -3.58 -3.32
N THR A 58 -17.74 -2.66 -4.18
CA THR A 58 -16.65 -2.89 -5.13
C THR A 58 -15.44 -2.06 -4.72
N THR A 59 -14.29 -2.69 -4.79
CA THR A 59 -12.98 -2.06 -4.67
C THR A 59 -12.19 -2.31 -5.95
N GLU A 60 -11.31 -1.38 -6.31
CA GLU A 60 -10.46 -1.48 -7.49
C GLU A 60 -9.00 -1.27 -7.05
N VAL A 61 -8.16 -2.26 -7.28
CA VAL A 61 -6.72 -2.16 -7.06
C VAL A 61 -6.06 -1.73 -8.38
N LEU A 62 -5.35 -0.62 -8.36
CA LEU A 62 -4.66 -0.04 -9.53
C LEU A 62 -3.20 -0.50 -9.66
N GLY A 63 -2.70 -1.23 -8.65
CA GLY A 63 -1.36 -1.82 -8.61
C GLY A 63 -0.46 -1.19 -7.55
N TRP A 64 0.84 -1.50 -7.65
CA TRP A 64 1.87 -1.03 -6.71
C TRP A 64 2.76 0.06 -7.31
N ASP A 65 3.06 1.07 -6.51
CA ASP A 65 4.18 1.99 -6.71
C ASP A 65 5.31 1.71 -5.69
N ASN A 66 6.48 2.27 -5.99
CA ASN A 66 7.74 2.07 -5.27
C ASN A 66 7.81 2.81 -3.91
N ALA A 67 8.94 2.66 -3.21
CA ALA A 67 9.16 3.27 -1.90
C ALA A 67 9.13 4.80 -1.94
N GLU A 68 9.63 5.42 -3.01
CA GLU A 68 9.64 6.87 -3.20
C GLU A 68 8.21 7.45 -3.18
N LYS A 69 7.30 6.86 -3.96
CA LYS A 69 5.89 7.27 -3.98
C LYS A 69 5.19 7.06 -2.63
N ALA A 70 5.56 6.00 -1.92
CA ALA A 70 5.06 5.79 -0.56
C ALA A 70 5.54 6.89 0.41
N PHE A 71 6.80 7.33 0.30
CA PHE A 71 7.34 8.43 1.10
C PHE A 71 6.68 9.78 0.76
N GLU A 72 6.49 10.08 -0.52
CA GLU A 72 5.77 11.29 -0.98
C GLU A 72 4.36 11.34 -0.37
N ALA A 73 3.60 10.24 -0.46
CA ALA A 73 2.25 10.15 0.09
C ALA A 73 2.23 10.39 1.61
N ILE A 74 3.13 9.74 2.37
CA ILE A 74 3.23 9.95 3.82
C ILE A 74 3.54 11.41 4.15
N LYS A 75 4.50 12.03 3.43
CA LYS A 75 4.87 13.42 3.68
C LYS A 75 3.66 14.34 3.45
N HIS A 76 2.95 14.14 2.34
CA HIS A 76 1.75 14.91 2.04
C HIS A 76 0.65 14.72 3.09
N SER A 77 0.40 13.49 3.54
CA SER A 77 -0.57 13.23 4.62
C SER A 77 -0.21 13.92 5.94
N LYS A 78 1.09 14.04 6.25
CA LYS A 78 1.56 14.78 7.44
C LYS A 78 1.33 16.28 7.31
N GLU A 79 1.64 16.85 6.15
CA GLU A 79 1.40 18.27 5.86
C GLU A 79 -0.10 18.62 5.99
N LEU A 80 -0.98 17.80 5.40
CA LEU A 80 -2.42 17.98 5.52
C LEU A 80 -2.91 17.91 6.96
N TYR A 81 -2.36 16.98 7.77
CA TYR A 81 -2.72 16.85 9.17
C TYR A 81 -2.28 18.08 9.99
N ASP A 82 -1.10 18.63 9.71
CA ASP A 82 -0.57 19.80 10.41
C ASP A 82 -1.31 21.10 10.06
N GLU A 83 -1.98 21.14 8.90
CA GLU A 83 -2.82 22.27 8.45
C GLU A 83 -4.26 22.23 9.01
N MET A 84 -4.66 21.15 9.67
CA MET A 84 -5.98 20.98 10.32
C MET A 84 -6.03 21.59 11.72
#